data_AF-A0A954LRS1-F1
#
_entry.id   AF-A0A954LRS1-F1
#
_cell.length_a   1.000
_cell.length_b   1.000
_cell.length_c   1.000
_cell.angle_alpha   90.00
_cell.angle_beta   90.00
_cell.angle_gamma   90.00
#
_symmetry.space_group_name_H-M   'P 1'
#
loop_
_entity.id
_entity.type
_entity.pdbx_description
1 polymer ?
#
loop_
_entity_poly.entity_id
_entity_poly.type
_entity_poly.pdbx_seq_one_letter_code
_entity_poly.pdbx_strand_id
1 'polypeptide(L)'
;MTWNDFNLIPLVEKTVVFVERGDLCALSFALLILLTIGSKAVESRPDLSRFGLWLALAAFVLWMLRSLGLDGVMTAEQLVSVSVRGVAFAASVLAAAWLLLPLGAALADHLLFAPGQSCFSAWRRWRRLVSQRLAELSRAHDESRRQSAWHANSDQREEAAREAAREKRRRELQQRRRDEVRLELRLLYDRHRVELQSRLPPEQVQTYFDRFLTDELSPTLFARRAEKLMQMMRESLGPSVQNKSLPVFETVEEVVHFFEERKSRLRNSRVPPDTLETVELDLEEEQRKAMHELLKRQLSQP
;
A
#
# COMPACT_ATOMS: atom_id res chain seq x y z
N MET A 1 -66.11 -7.64 -27.46
CA MET A 1 -66.48 -8.72 -26.51
C MET A 1 -66.16 -8.24 -25.12
N THR A 2 -67.17 -7.69 -24.45
CA THR A 2 -67.09 -7.20 -23.08
C THR A 2 -67.16 -8.38 -22.11
N TRP A 3 -66.32 -8.38 -21.08
CA TRP A 3 -66.24 -9.42 -20.04
C TRP A 3 -67.53 -9.64 -19.22
N ASN A 4 -68.61 -8.90 -19.52
CA ASN A 4 -69.89 -9.01 -18.81
C ASN A 4 -70.73 -10.24 -19.20
N ASP A 5 -70.38 -10.99 -20.25
CA ASP A 5 -71.16 -12.18 -20.66
C ASP A 5 -70.69 -13.49 -20.01
N PHE A 6 -69.60 -13.46 -19.22
CA PHE A 6 -69.23 -14.59 -18.36
C PHE A 6 -70.06 -14.58 -17.08
N ASN A 7 -71.35 -14.89 -17.21
CA ASN A 7 -72.19 -15.24 -16.07
C ASN A 7 -71.65 -16.55 -15.45
N LEU A 8 -70.70 -16.43 -14.52
CA LEU A 8 -70.21 -17.53 -13.67
C LEU A 8 -71.24 -17.90 -12.59
N ILE A 9 -72.20 -17.02 -12.33
CA ILE A 9 -73.29 -17.19 -11.37
C ILE A 9 -74.04 -18.54 -11.57
N PRO A 10 -74.51 -18.92 -12.77
CA PRO A 10 -75.20 -20.20 -12.97
C PRO A 10 -74.33 -21.45 -12.77
N LEU A 11 -72.99 -21.34 -12.90
CA LEU A 11 -72.09 -22.47 -12.63
C LEU A 11 -71.93 -22.70 -11.13
N VAL A 12 -71.74 -21.61 -10.37
CA VAL A 12 -71.66 -21.68 -8.90
C VAL A 12 -73.00 -22.19 -8.34
N GLU A 13 -74.12 -21.68 -8.84
CA GLU A 13 -75.45 -22.09 -8.41
C GLU A 13 -75.71 -23.59 -8.70
N LYS A 14 -75.30 -24.09 -9.88
CA LYS A 14 -75.37 -25.52 -10.19
C LYS A 14 -74.48 -26.39 -9.30
N THR A 15 -73.29 -25.92 -8.92
CA THR A 15 -72.42 -26.67 -7.99
C THR A 15 -73.00 -26.74 -6.59
N VAL A 16 -73.66 -25.67 -6.11
CA VAL A 16 -74.34 -25.66 -4.81
C VAL A 16 -75.52 -26.62 -4.81
N VAL A 17 -76.34 -26.62 -5.88
CA VAL A 17 -77.46 -27.57 -6.03
C VAL A 17 -76.97 -29.02 -6.10
N PHE A 18 -75.79 -29.28 -6.68
CA PHE A 18 -75.19 -30.61 -6.72
C PHE A 18 -74.72 -31.09 -5.35
N VAL A 19 -74.21 -30.18 -4.51
CA VAL A 19 -73.86 -30.45 -3.10
C VAL A 19 -75.13 -30.78 -2.29
N GLU A 20 -76.24 -30.09 -2.56
CA GLU A 20 -77.51 -30.32 -1.85
C GLU A 20 -78.20 -31.64 -2.24
N ARG A 21 -77.93 -32.20 -3.43
CA ARG A 21 -78.52 -33.48 -3.88
C ARG A 21 -77.88 -34.75 -3.29
N GLY A 22 -76.87 -34.61 -2.42
CA GLY A 22 -76.56 -35.65 -1.43
C GLY A 22 -75.50 -36.69 -1.79
N ASP A 23 -74.76 -36.55 -2.90
CA ASP A 23 -73.69 -37.51 -3.23
C ASP A 23 -72.31 -37.02 -2.76
N LEU A 24 -72.18 -36.83 -1.45
CA LEU A 24 -70.96 -36.36 -0.78
C LEU A 24 -69.74 -37.26 -1.09
N CYS A 25 -69.99 -38.56 -1.33
CA CYS A 25 -68.96 -39.53 -1.71
C CYS A 25 -68.36 -39.21 -3.09
N ALA A 26 -69.20 -38.92 -4.10
CA ALA A 26 -68.71 -38.59 -5.43
C ALA A 26 -67.94 -37.26 -5.44
N LEU A 27 -68.42 -36.26 -4.69
CA LEU A 27 -67.78 -34.95 -4.59
C LEU A 27 -66.43 -35.02 -3.87
N SER A 28 -66.36 -35.73 -2.73
CA SER A 28 -65.10 -35.92 -2.00
C SER A 28 -64.07 -36.67 -2.82
N PHE A 29 -64.48 -37.67 -3.61
CA PHE A 29 -63.61 -38.40 -4.52
C PHE A 29 -63.08 -37.50 -5.66
N ALA A 30 -63.94 -36.71 -6.29
CA ALA A 30 -63.54 -35.76 -7.32
C ALA A 30 -62.56 -34.69 -6.78
N LEU A 31 -62.80 -34.16 -5.59
CA LEU A 31 -61.89 -33.23 -4.93
C LEU A 31 -60.55 -33.87 -4.62
N LEU A 32 -60.52 -35.13 -4.17
CA LEU A 32 -59.29 -35.84 -3.88
C LEU A 32 -58.44 -36.04 -5.15
N ILE A 33 -59.07 -36.40 -6.28
CA ILE A 33 -58.38 -36.50 -7.57
C ILE A 33 -57.83 -35.12 -7.99
N LEU A 34 -58.64 -34.06 -7.91
CA LEU A 34 -58.18 -32.72 -8.30
C LEU A 34 -57.05 -32.20 -7.41
N LEU A 35 -57.09 -32.48 -6.10
CA LEU A 35 -56.04 -32.10 -5.16
C LEU A 35 -54.74 -32.88 -5.39
N THR A 36 -54.83 -34.18 -5.70
CA THR A 36 -53.63 -34.99 -6.01
C THR A 36 -52.97 -34.55 -7.31
N ILE A 37 -53.75 -34.27 -8.37
CA ILE A 37 -53.22 -33.74 -9.63
C ILE A 37 -52.66 -32.32 -9.43
N GLY A 38 -53.41 -31.46 -8.75
CA GLY A 38 -53.02 -30.07 -8.49
C GLY A 38 -51.74 -29.97 -7.64
N SER A 39 -51.62 -30.76 -6.58
CA SER A 39 -50.42 -30.78 -5.75
C SER A 39 -49.17 -31.20 -6.53
N LYS A 40 -49.31 -32.16 -7.45
CA LYS A 40 -48.22 -32.57 -8.36
C LYS A 40 -47.83 -31.47 -9.35
N ALA A 41 -48.80 -30.71 -9.87
CA ALA A 41 -48.53 -29.60 -10.77
C ALA A 41 -47.74 -28.46 -10.09
N VAL A 42 -47.96 -28.24 -8.79
CA VAL A 42 -47.34 -27.14 -8.03
C VAL A 42 -46.07 -27.57 -7.27
N GLU A 43 -45.73 -28.86 -7.25
CA GLU A 43 -44.54 -29.40 -6.55
C GLU A 43 -43.23 -28.72 -6.97
N SER A 44 -43.16 -28.24 -8.22
CA SER A 44 -41.98 -27.55 -8.77
C SER A 44 -41.82 -26.07 -8.35
N ARG A 45 -42.84 -25.44 -7.75
CA ARG A 45 -42.86 -24.00 -7.42
C ARG A 45 -43.42 -23.77 -6.00
N PRO A 46 -42.58 -23.81 -4.95
CA PRO A 46 -43.03 -23.75 -3.55
C PRO A 46 -43.73 -22.44 -3.16
N ASP A 47 -43.49 -21.36 -3.90
CA ASP A 47 -44.16 -20.08 -3.64
C ASP A 47 -45.63 -20.10 -4.06
N LEU A 48 -45.97 -20.82 -5.15
CA LEU A 48 -47.34 -20.96 -5.64
C LEU A 48 -48.18 -21.87 -4.73
N SER A 49 -47.59 -22.91 -4.14
CA SER A 49 -48.31 -23.80 -3.22
C SER A 49 -48.74 -23.06 -1.96
N ARG A 50 -47.85 -22.23 -1.40
CA ARG A 50 -48.14 -21.36 -0.26
C ARG A 50 -49.29 -20.41 -0.59
N PHE A 51 -49.23 -19.74 -1.74
CA PHE A 51 -50.26 -18.80 -2.14
C PHE A 51 -51.64 -19.48 -2.31
N GLY A 52 -51.69 -20.66 -2.93
CA GLY A 52 -52.91 -21.45 -3.04
C GLY A 52 -53.51 -21.81 -1.67
N LEU A 53 -52.66 -22.20 -0.70
CA LEU A 53 -53.10 -22.53 0.66
C LEU A 53 -53.64 -21.31 1.42
N TRP A 54 -52.99 -20.15 1.29
CA TRP A 54 -53.49 -18.88 1.84
C TRP A 54 -54.86 -18.51 1.26
N LEU A 55 -55.04 -18.70 -0.05
CA LEU A 55 -56.31 -18.39 -0.72
C LEU A 55 -57.44 -19.33 -0.27
N ALA A 56 -57.15 -20.62 -0.08
CA ALA A 56 -58.10 -21.59 0.44
C ALA A 56 -58.48 -21.31 1.91
N LEU A 57 -57.51 -20.95 2.75
CA LEU A 57 -57.76 -20.54 4.13
C LEU A 57 -58.62 -19.28 4.19
N ALA A 58 -58.33 -18.28 3.36
CA ALA A 58 -59.13 -17.06 3.27
C ALA A 58 -60.57 -17.35 2.84
N ALA A 59 -60.77 -18.23 1.85
CA ALA A 59 -62.09 -18.66 1.42
C ALA A 59 -62.86 -19.39 2.53
N PHE A 60 -62.20 -20.26 3.29
CA PHE A 60 -62.79 -20.93 4.45
C PHE A 60 -63.25 -19.94 5.53
N VAL A 61 -62.38 -19.00 5.91
CA VAL A 61 -62.70 -17.98 6.93
C VAL A 61 -63.85 -17.09 6.47
N LEU A 62 -63.84 -16.65 5.21
CA LEU A 62 -64.91 -15.83 4.65
C LEU A 62 -66.25 -16.57 4.62
N TRP A 63 -66.24 -17.86 4.30
CA TRP A 63 -67.42 -18.71 4.35
C TRP A 63 -67.99 -18.81 5.77
N MET A 64 -67.14 -19.11 6.76
CA MET A 64 -67.53 -19.20 8.17
C MET A 64 -68.11 -17.88 8.70
N LEU A 65 -67.46 -16.75 8.40
CA LEU A 65 -67.94 -15.42 8.79
C LEU A 65 -69.29 -15.10 8.15
N ARG A 66 -69.47 -15.44 6.86
CA ARG A 66 -70.75 -15.26 6.16
C ARG A 66 -71.86 -16.08 6.81
N SER A 67 -71.62 -17.36 7.09
CA SER A 67 -72.62 -18.24 7.73
C SER A 67 -73.00 -17.75 9.12
N LEU A 68 -72.01 -17.34 9.95
CA LEU A 68 -72.29 -16.79 11.27
C LEU A 68 -73.07 -15.47 11.21
N GLY A 69 -72.78 -14.62 10.22
CA GLY A 69 -73.43 -13.32 10.06
C GLY A 69 -74.87 -13.40 9.53
N LEU A 70 -75.18 -14.39 8.69
CA LEU A 70 -76.50 -14.53 8.07
C LEU A 70 -77.48 -15.36 8.92
N ASP A 71 -77.00 -16.42 9.56
CA ASP A 71 -77.89 -17.43 10.16
C ASP A 71 -78.04 -17.27 11.70
N GLY A 72 -77.22 -16.42 12.35
CA GLY A 72 -77.35 -16.10 13.78
C GLY A 72 -76.85 -17.19 14.74
N VAL A 73 -77.48 -17.29 15.93
CA VAL A 73 -77.07 -18.23 17.00
C VAL A 73 -77.32 -19.66 16.55
N MET A 74 -76.25 -20.39 16.24
CA MET A 74 -76.31 -21.76 15.74
C MET A 74 -76.28 -22.81 16.85
N THR A 75 -77.05 -23.87 16.66
CA THR A 75 -76.92 -25.11 17.44
C THR A 75 -75.66 -25.88 17.04
N ALA A 76 -75.17 -26.77 17.91
CA ALA A 76 -73.95 -27.54 17.65
C ALA A 76 -74.01 -28.37 16.35
N GLU A 77 -75.18 -28.93 16.02
CA GLU A 77 -75.38 -29.71 14.79
C GLU A 77 -75.27 -28.85 13.53
N GLN A 78 -75.80 -27.63 13.57
CA GLN A 78 -75.69 -26.68 12.47
C GLN A 78 -74.24 -26.24 12.26
N LEU A 79 -73.49 -26.04 13.36
CA LEU A 79 -72.08 -25.67 13.29
C LEU A 79 -71.24 -26.76 12.59
N VAL A 80 -71.51 -28.04 12.88
CA VAL A 80 -70.82 -29.16 12.20
C VAL A 80 -71.14 -29.17 10.71
N SER A 81 -72.42 -29.04 10.34
CA SER A 81 -72.84 -29.01 8.92
C SER A 81 -72.20 -27.85 8.14
N VAL A 82 -72.20 -26.65 8.73
CA VAL A 82 -71.57 -25.45 8.14
C VAL A 82 -70.05 -25.65 8.00
N SER A 83 -69.39 -26.23 9.00
CA SER A 83 -67.95 -26.50 8.97
C SER A 83 -67.58 -27.48 7.85
N VAL A 84 -68.34 -28.58 7.70
CA VAL A 84 -68.11 -29.56 6.63
C VAL A 84 -68.28 -28.93 5.24
N ARG A 85 -69.33 -28.11 5.05
CA ARG A 85 -69.55 -27.37 3.79
C ARG A 85 -68.43 -26.37 3.53
N GLY A 86 -67.97 -25.67 4.56
CA GLY A 86 -66.84 -24.75 4.48
C GLY A 86 -65.55 -25.44 4.04
N VAL A 87 -65.24 -26.62 4.61
CA VAL A 87 -64.06 -27.41 4.22
C VAL A 87 -64.16 -27.85 2.76
N ALA A 88 -65.32 -28.33 2.31
CA ALA A 88 -65.53 -28.74 0.92
C ALA A 88 -65.35 -27.54 -0.05
N PHE A 89 -65.89 -26.37 0.32
CA PHE A 89 -65.72 -25.14 -0.46
C PHE A 89 -64.24 -24.73 -0.54
N ALA A 90 -63.53 -24.71 0.60
CA ALA A 90 -62.12 -24.38 0.66
C ALA A 90 -61.25 -25.35 -0.17
N ALA A 91 -61.54 -26.65 -0.12
CA ALA A 91 -60.87 -27.66 -0.93
C ALA A 91 -61.10 -27.45 -2.43
N SER A 92 -62.31 -27.05 -2.83
CA SER A 92 -62.64 -26.73 -4.23
C SER A 92 -61.87 -25.50 -4.74
N VAL A 93 -61.78 -24.46 -3.90
CA VAL A 93 -61.02 -23.24 -4.19
C VAL A 93 -59.53 -23.55 -4.29
N LEU A 94 -59.01 -24.39 -3.39
CA LEU A 94 -57.62 -24.83 -3.43
C LEU A 94 -57.30 -25.58 -4.73
N ALA A 95 -58.17 -26.52 -5.12
CA ALA A 95 -58.03 -27.27 -6.36
C ALA A 95 -58.04 -26.34 -7.60
N ALA A 96 -58.97 -25.39 -7.65
CA ALA A 96 -59.04 -24.41 -8.73
C ALA A 96 -57.80 -23.50 -8.76
N ALA A 97 -57.33 -23.03 -7.59
CA ALA A 97 -56.15 -22.20 -7.49
C ALA A 97 -54.90 -22.93 -8.00
N TRP A 98 -54.70 -24.20 -7.61
CA TRP A 98 -53.56 -25.00 -8.08
C TRP A 98 -53.59 -25.31 -9.58
N LEU A 99 -54.76 -25.30 -10.22
CA LEU A 99 -54.85 -25.44 -11.68
C LEU A 99 -54.63 -24.12 -12.41
N LEU A 100 -55.20 -23.02 -11.91
CA LEU A 100 -55.17 -21.72 -12.60
C LEU A 100 -53.85 -20.96 -12.40
N LEU A 101 -53.23 -21.06 -11.22
CA LEU A 101 -51.97 -20.38 -10.90
C LEU A 101 -50.81 -20.74 -11.85
N PRO A 102 -50.48 -22.01 -12.12
CA PRO A 102 -49.38 -22.35 -13.03
C PRO A 102 -49.68 -21.90 -14.47
N LEU A 103 -50.95 -21.96 -14.90
CA LEU A 103 -51.36 -21.49 -16.22
C LEU A 103 -51.19 -19.96 -16.35
N GLY A 104 -51.60 -19.22 -15.33
CA GLY A 104 -51.41 -17.77 -15.26
C GLY A 104 -49.93 -17.38 -15.22
N ALA A 105 -49.10 -18.13 -14.47
CA ALA A 105 -47.67 -17.89 -14.40
C ALA A 105 -46.99 -18.15 -15.76
N ALA A 106 -47.35 -19.24 -16.45
CA ALA A 106 -46.82 -19.54 -17.78
C ALA A 106 -47.22 -18.47 -18.82
N LEU A 107 -48.47 -18.00 -18.78
CA LEU A 107 -48.93 -16.90 -19.62
C LEU A 107 -48.18 -15.61 -19.31
N ALA A 108 -48.00 -15.26 -18.03
CA ALA A 108 -47.26 -14.08 -17.61
C ALA A 108 -45.78 -14.15 -18.03
N ASP A 109 -45.13 -15.31 -17.85
CA ASP A 109 -43.75 -15.56 -18.28
C ASP A 109 -43.59 -15.36 -19.80
N HIS A 110 -44.55 -15.86 -20.60
CA HIS A 110 -44.50 -15.72 -22.06
C HIS A 110 -44.89 -14.32 -22.58
N LEU A 111 -45.89 -13.67 -21.98
CA LEU A 111 -46.39 -12.36 -22.45
C LEU A 111 -45.54 -11.18 -21.95
N LEU A 112 -45.06 -11.23 -20.70
CA LEU A 112 -44.39 -10.08 -20.07
C LEU A 112 -42.86 -10.18 -20.16
N PHE A 113 -42.29 -11.38 -20.02
CA PHE A 113 -40.83 -11.50 -19.88
C PHE A 113 -40.09 -11.76 -21.19
N ALA A 114 -40.72 -12.38 -22.19
CA ALA A 114 -40.08 -12.64 -23.49
C ALA A 114 -39.59 -11.37 -24.23
N PRO A 115 -40.37 -10.28 -24.34
CA PRO A 115 -39.86 -9.05 -24.97
C PRO A 115 -38.91 -8.26 -24.05
N GLY A 116 -39.08 -8.38 -22.72
CA GLY A 116 -38.31 -7.62 -21.73
C GLY A 116 -36.85 -8.05 -21.62
N GLN A 117 -36.55 -9.35 -21.71
CA GLN A 117 -35.18 -9.85 -21.54
C GLN A 117 -34.23 -9.38 -22.65
N SER A 118 -34.70 -9.34 -23.91
CA SER A 118 -33.91 -8.84 -25.04
C SER A 118 -33.56 -7.36 -24.87
N CYS A 119 -34.54 -6.53 -24.50
CA CYS A 119 -34.35 -5.10 -24.28
C CYS A 119 -33.41 -4.82 -23.09
N PHE A 120 -33.58 -5.55 -21.98
CA PHE A 120 -32.77 -5.36 -20.78
C PHE A 120 -31.30 -5.74 -20.98
N SER A 121 -31.02 -6.79 -21.76
CA SER A 121 -29.65 -7.18 -22.09
C SER A 121 -28.96 -6.15 -23.02
N ALA A 122 -29.68 -5.60 -24.00
CA ALA A 122 -29.20 -4.52 -24.87
C ALA A 122 -28.92 -3.25 -24.06
N TRP A 123 -29.82 -2.88 -23.15
CA TRP A 123 -29.64 -1.75 -22.23
C TRP A 123 -28.38 -1.93 -21.35
N ARG A 124 -28.17 -3.13 -20.79
CA ARG A 124 -26.96 -3.42 -20.00
C ARG A 124 -25.68 -3.27 -20.81
N ARG A 125 -25.66 -3.74 -22.06
CA ARG A 125 -24.49 -3.56 -22.96
C ARG A 125 -24.24 -2.09 -23.26
N TRP A 126 -25.29 -1.34 -23.60
CA TRP A 126 -25.21 0.09 -23.86
C TRP A 126 -24.68 0.86 -22.64
N ARG A 127 -25.21 0.58 -21.44
CA ARG A 127 -24.75 1.21 -20.19
C ARG A 127 -23.26 0.97 -19.92
N ARG A 128 -22.74 -0.24 -20.20
CA ARG A 128 -21.31 -0.53 -20.06
C ARG A 128 -20.46 0.31 -21.00
N LEU A 129 -20.84 0.41 -22.28
CA LEU A 129 -20.14 1.22 -23.27
C LEU A 129 -20.11 2.70 -22.89
N VAL A 130 -21.25 3.24 -22.42
CA VAL A 130 -21.33 4.63 -21.95
C VAL A 130 -20.42 4.85 -20.73
N SER A 131 -20.41 3.93 -19.77
CA SER A 131 -19.53 4.04 -18.60
C SER A 131 -18.04 3.98 -18.95
N GLN A 132 -17.66 3.16 -19.95
CA GLN A 132 -16.28 3.09 -20.43
C GLN A 132 -15.84 4.40 -21.07
N ARG A 133 -16.67 4.98 -21.95
CA ARG A 133 -16.37 6.28 -22.57
C ARG A 133 -16.23 7.41 -21.57
N LEU A 134 -17.09 7.44 -20.55
CA LEU A 134 -16.98 8.44 -19.48
C LEU A 134 -15.68 8.29 -18.69
N ALA A 135 -15.25 7.05 -18.41
CA ALA A 135 -14.00 6.79 -17.71
C ALA A 135 -12.76 7.14 -18.56
N GLU A 136 -12.80 6.95 -19.88
CA GLU A 136 -11.74 7.37 -20.79
C GLU A 136 -11.61 8.90 -20.84
N LEU A 137 -12.74 9.61 -20.94
CA LEU A 137 -12.76 11.07 -20.92
C LEU A 137 -12.23 11.64 -19.59
N SER A 138 -12.58 11.04 -18.46
CA SER A 138 -12.05 11.48 -17.16
C SER A 138 -10.54 11.25 -17.07
N ARG A 139 -10.03 10.11 -17.56
CA ARG A 139 -8.59 9.83 -17.60
C ARG A 139 -7.83 10.81 -18.48
N ALA A 140 -8.34 11.12 -19.67
CA ALA A 140 -7.74 12.10 -20.56
C ALA A 140 -7.69 13.50 -19.92
N HIS A 141 -8.73 13.89 -19.19
CA HIS A 141 -8.75 15.16 -18.46
C HIS A 141 -7.74 15.18 -17.30
N ASP A 142 -7.65 14.09 -16.54
CA ASP A 142 -6.68 13.95 -15.45
C ASP A 142 -5.24 13.94 -15.94
N GLU A 143 -4.96 13.26 -17.07
CA GLU A 143 -3.66 13.26 -17.72
C GLU A 143 -3.25 14.66 -18.18
N SER A 144 -4.18 15.40 -18.80
CA SER A 144 -3.96 16.79 -19.19
C SER A 144 -3.66 17.67 -17.98
N ARG A 145 -4.43 17.55 -16.89
CA ARG A 145 -4.17 18.26 -15.63
C ARG A 145 -2.80 17.94 -15.04
N ARG A 146 -2.39 16.66 -15.07
CA ARG A 146 -1.08 16.23 -14.58
C ARG A 146 0.05 16.79 -15.45
N GLN A 147 -0.11 16.80 -16.77
CA GLN A 147 0.87 17.41 -17.67
C GLN A 147 0.96 18.92 -17.42
N SER A 148 -0.16 19.63 -17.31
CA SER A 148 -0.15 21.06 -17.00
C SER A 148 0.48 21.36 -15.64
N ALA A 149 0.16 20.58 -14.60
CA ALA A 149 0.77 20.72 -13.28
C ALA A 149 2.27 20.39 -13.31
N TRP A 150 2.68 19.41 -14.11
CA TRP A 150 4.08 19.10 -14.34
C TRP A 150 4.79 20.30 -14.98
N HIS A 151 4.27 20.84 -16.08
CA HIS A 151 4.89 22.00 -16.72
C HIS A 151 4.91 23.24 -15.81
N ALA A 152 3.83 23.51 -15.09
CA ALA A 152 3.74 24.62 -14.13
C ALA A 152 4.78 24.54 -13.01
N ASN A 153 5.09 23.32 -12.55
CA ASN A 153 6.07 23.10 -11.47
C ASN A 153 7.47 22.72 -12.00
N SER A 154 7.77 22.94 -13.28
CA SER A 154 9.08 22.57 -13.84
C SER A 154 10.21 23.40 -13.25
N ASP A 155 10.05 24.73 -13.21
CA ASP A 155 11.03 25.67 -12.65
C ASP A 155 11.32 25.40 -11.17
N GLN A 156 10.29 25.22 -10.35
CA GLN A 156 10.44 24.89 -8.92
C GLN A 156 11.23 23.59 -8.70
N ARG A 157 11.05 22.60 -9.58
CA ARG A 157 11.76 21.33 -9.49
C ARG A 157 13.21 21.47 -9.93
N GLU A 158 13.48 22.31 -10.91
CA GLU A 158 14.85 22.62 -11.29
C GLU A 158 15.58 23.38 -10.18
N GLU A 159 14.92 24.36 -9.54
CA GLU A 159 15.45 25.07 -8.38
C GLU A 159 15.73 24.12 -7.21
N ALA A 160 14.75 23.28 -6.83
CA ALA A 160 14.93 22.28 -5.78
C ALA A 160 16.07 21.29 -6.11
N ALA A 161 16.19 20.87 -7.38
CA ALA A 161 17.28 20.01 -7.82
C ALA A 161 18.65 20.72 -7.75
N ARG A 162 18.72 22.00 -8.13
CA ARG A 162 19.93 22.83 -8.02
C ARG A 162 20.33 23.04 -6.55
N GLU A 163 19.37 23.27 -5.66
CA GLU A 163 19.61 23.41 -4.22
C GLU A 163 20.11 22.11 -3.60
N ALA A 164 19.44 20.99 -3.88
CA ALA A 164 19.89 19.67 -3.44
C ALA A 164 21.30 19.33 -3.95
N ALA A 165 21.61 19.67 -5.21
CA ALA A 165 22.95 19.49 -5.76
C ALA A 165 24.00 20.38 -5.07
N ARG A 166 23.66 21.63 -4.75
CA ARG A 166 24.54 22.55 -3.99
C ARG A 166 24.79 22.02 -2.59
N GLU A 167 23.76 21.55 -1.90
CA GLU A 167 23.89 20.99 -0.56
C GLU A 167 24.75 19.72 -0.56
N LYS A 168 24.52 18.82 -1.52
CA LYS A 168 25.34 17.62 -1.70
C LYS A 168 26.81 17.97 -1.91
N ARG A 169 27.13 18.90 -2.82
CA ARG A 169 28.50 19.38 -3.05
C ARG A 169 29.12 19.99 -1.80
N ARG A 170 28.34 20.77 -1.02
CA ARG A 170 28.82 21.34 0.25
C ARG A 170 29.17 20.25 1.26
N ARG A 171 28.34 19.22 1.39
CA ARG A 171 28.60 18.06 2.27
C ARG A 171 29.85 17.29 1.83
N GLU A 172 29.98 17.02 0.53
CA GLU A 172 31.16 16.34 -0.04
C GLU A 172 32.46 17.14 0.21
N LEU A 173 32.45 18.45 -0.03
CA LEU A 173 33.61 19.31 0.25
C LEU A 173 33.97 19.36 1.73
N GLN A 174 32.98 19.40 2.62
CA GLN A 174 33.21 19.35 4.06
C GLN A 174 33.83 18.01 4.48
N GLN A 175 33.36 16.90 3.91
CA GLN A 175 33.91 15.59 4.21
C GLN A 175 35.37 15.48 3.74
N ARG A 176 35.68 15.91 2.52
CA ARG A 176 37.06 15.94 2.01
C ARG A 176 38.01 16.72 2.91
N ARG A 177 37.59 17.92 3.36
CA ARG A 177 38.38 18.72 4.31
C ARG A 177 38.64 18.01 5.63
N ARG A 178 37.66 17.25 6.14
CA ARG A 178 37.85 16.48 7.37
C ARG A 178 38.84 15.34 7.17
N ASP A 179 38.75 14.66 6.04
CA ASP A 179 39.64 13.55 5.71
C ASP A 179 41.07 14.04 5.46
N GLU A 180 41.25 15.19 4.79
CA GLU A 180 42.53 15.89 4.65
C GLU A 180 43.15 16.21 6.02
N VAL A 181 42.38 16.82 6.93
CA VAL A 181 42.87 17.15 8.28
C VAL A 181 43.20 15.89 9.10
N ARG A 182 42.42 14.80 8.98
CA ARG A 182 42.75 13.51 9.62
C ARG A 182 44.05 12.94 9.08
N LEU A 183 44.25 13.03 7.76
CA LEU A 183 45.46 12.57 7.09
C LEU A 183 46.66 13.39 7.56
N GLU A 184 46.57 14.72 7.57
CA GLU A 184 47.64 15.60 8.07
C GLU A 184 48.04 15.28 9.52
N LEU A 185 47.06 15.08 10.40
CA LEU A 185 47.30 14.69 11.79
C LEU A 185 47.98 13.31 11.90
N ARG A 186 47.56 12.34 11.09
CA ARG A 186 48.20 11.01 11.03
C ARG A 186 49.64 11.10 10.53
N LEU A 187 49.86 11.82 9.44
CA LEU A 187 51.20 12.07 8.90
C LEU A 187 52.10 12.77 9.91
N LEU A 188 51.60 13.77 10.62
CA LEU A 188 52.35 14.46 11.69
C LEU A 188 52.75 13.48 12.81
N TYR A 189 51.82 12.62 13.23
CA TYR A 189 52.10 11.61 14.25
C TYR A 189 53.13 10.59 13.77
N ASP A 190 52.93 10.02 12.59
CA ASP A 190 53.79 8.98 12.03
C ASP A 190 55.21 9.50 11.78
N ARG A 191 55.34 10.73 11.27
CA ARG A 191 56.62 11.42 11.04
C ARG A 191 57.44 11.59 12.31
N HIS A 192 56.80 11.78 13.45
CA HIS A 192 57.45 11.96 14.75
C HIS A 192 57.09 10.86 15.75
N ARG A 193 56.80 9.66 15.25
CA ARG A 193 56.25 8.58 16.06
C ARG A 193 57.18 8.19 17.20
N VAL A 194 58.48 8.15 16.96
CA VAL A 194 59.49 7.73 17.94
C VAL A 194 59.50 8.68 19.13
N GLU A 195 59.45 9.99 18.89
CA GLU A 195 59.43 11.01 19.93
C GLU A 195 58.07 11.06 20.64
N LEU A 196 56.98 11.00 19.87
CA LEU A 196 55.62 11.14 20.39
C LEU A 196 55.15 9.92 21.16
N GLN A 197 55.55 8.70 20.77
CA GLN A 197 55.00 7.45 21.35
C GLN A 197 55.18 7.36 22.87
N SER A 198 56.24 7.98 23.42
CA SER A 198 56.48 8.02 24.87
C SER A 198 55.43 8.82 25.65
N ARG A 199 54.83 9.84 25.03
CA ARG A 199 53.87 10.77 25.63
C ARG A 199 52.44 10.57 25.12
N LEU A 200 52.31 10.16 23.87
CA LEU A 200 51.08 9.93 23.13
C LEU A 200 51.17 8.53 22.48
N PRO A 201 50.82 7.47 23.24
CA PRO A 201 50.74 6.12 22.69
C PRO A 201 49.78 6.05 21.49
N PRO A 202 50.05 5.20 20.49
CA PRO A 202 49.23 5.12 19.28
C PRO A 202 47.78 4.79 19.57
N GLU A 203 47.51 3.98 20.59
CA GLU A 203 46.17 3.62 21.06
C GLU A 203 45.38 4.85 21.55
N GLN A 204 46.04 5.79 22.24
CA GLN A 204 45.39 7.02 22.72
C GLN A 204 45.09 7.97 21.56
N VAL A 205 46.00 8.08 20.60
CA VAL A 205 45.79 8.89 19.40
C VAL A 205 44.64 8.34 18.58
N GLN A 206 44.60 7.03 18.34
CA GLN A 206 43.51 6.37 17.64
C GLN A 206 42.18 6.55 18.38
N THR A 207 42.16 6.33 19.70
CA THR A 207 40.98 6.59 20.54
C THR A 207 40.52 8.05 20.43
N TYR A 208 41.46 9.00 20.30
CA TYR A 208 41.12 10.41 20.13
C TYR A 208 40.48 10.68 18.76
N PHE A 209 41.00 10.09 17.68
CA PHE A 209 40.37 10.18 16.36
C PHE A 209 38.94 9.62 16.40
N ASP A 210 38.77 8.42 16.95
CA ASP A 210 37.51 7.70 16.95
C ASP A 210 36.45 8.36 17.85
N ARG A 211 36.87 9.00 18.96
CA ARG A 211 35.94 9.61 19.92
C ARG A 211 35.71 11.10 19.71
N PHE A 212 36.73 11.84 19.26
CA PHE A 212 36.72 13.30 19.25
C PHE A 212 36.85 13.93 17.87
N LEU A 213 37.14 13.15 16.82
CA LEU A 213 37.20 13.59 15.43
C LEU A 213 36.24 12.75 14.55
N THR A 214 35.01 12.55 15.01
CA THR A 214 33.96 11.83 14.28
C THR A 214 33.29 12.71 13.21
N ASP A 215 32.66 12.07 12.22
CA ASP A 215 31.92 12.74 11.15
C ASP A 215 30.64 13.45 11.64
N GLU A 216 30.16 13.10 12.82
CA GLU A 216 28.96 13.67 13.43
C GLU A 216 29.19 15.07 14.02
N LEU A 217 30.43 15.46 14.28
CA LEU A 217 30.75 16.75 14.89
C LEU A 217 30.54 17.90 13.90
N SER A 218 30.12 19.07 14.39
CA SER A 218 30.03 20.26 13.53
C SER A 218 31.41 20.59 12.91
N PRO A 219 31.47 21.13 11.67
CA PRO A 219 32.74 21.43 11.01
C PRO A 219 33.65 22.35 11.83
N THR A 220 33.07 23.32 12.55
CA THR A 220 33.79 24.25 13.41
C THR A 220 34.39 23.58 14.65
N LEU A 221 33.64 22.67 15.28
CA LEU A 221 34.13 21.93 16.45
C LEU A 221 35.19 20.90 16.04
N PHE A 222 35.01 20.25 14.90
CA PHE A 222 35.99 19.33 14.32
C PHE A 222 37.32 20.04 14.09
N ALA A 223 37.32 21.18 13.39
CA ALA A 223 38.53 21.96 13.12
C ALA A 223 39.25 22.40 14.41
N ARG A 224 38.50 22.93 15.39
CA ARG A 224 39.06 23.36 16.68
C ARG A 224 39.70 22.20 17.46
N ARG A 225 39.08 21.02 17.43
CA ARG A 225 39.63 19.82 18.11
C ARG A 225 40.85 19.26 17.40
N ALA A 226 40.84 19.29 16.08
CA ALA A 226 41.99 18.89 15.25
C ALA A 226 43.18 19.82 15.51
N GLU A 227 42.96 21.14 15.49
CA GLU A 227 43.98 22.14 15.79
C GLU A 227 44.55 21.97 17.21
N LYS A 228 43.69 21.73 18.20
CA LYS A 228 44.14 21.44 19.57
C LYS A 228 44.99 20.18 19.64
N LEU A 229 44.63 19.11 18.91
CA LEU A 229 45.44 17.90 18.84
C LEU A 229 46.78 18.15 18.17
N MET A 230 46.80 18.89 17.06
CA MET A 230 48.05 19.32 16.41
C MET A 230 48.93 20.12 17.38
N GLN A 231 48.35 21.04 18.15
CA GLN A 231 49.07 21.82 19.14
C GLN A 231 49.66 20.93 20.24
N MET A 232 48.89 19.98 20.79
CA MET A 232 49.39 19.04 21.80
C MET A 232 50.51 18.16 21.26
N MET A 233 50.41 17.68 20.01
CA MET A 233 51.48 16.95 19.34
C MET A 233 52.72 17.83 19.20
N ARG A 234 52.57 19.08 18.76
CA ARG A 234 53.69 20.03 18.64
C ARG A 234 54.35 20.33 19.99
N GLU A 235 53.57 20.60 21.02
CA GLU A 235 54.08 20.87 22.37
C GLU A 235 54.81 19.65 22.96
N SER A 236 54.30 18.45 22.70
CA SER A 236 54.92 17.21 23.19
C SER A 236 56.23 16.85 22.47
N LEU A 237 56.47 17.34 21.25
CA LEU A 237 57.79 17.26 20.60
C LEU A 237 58.86 18.14 21.27
N GLY A 238 58.45 19.11 22.09
CA GLY A 238 59.33 20.04 22.79
C GLY A 238 60.05 21.04 21.87
N PRO A 239 60.73 22.06 22.45
CA PRO A 239 61.45 23.07 21.68
C PRO A 239 62.62 22.49 20.88
N SER A 240 63.17 21.35 21.29
CA SER A 240 64.31 20.70 20.62
C SER A 240 63.99 20.20 19.21
N VAL A 241 62.73 19.82 18.92
CA VAL A 241 62.35 19.38 17.58
C VAL A 241 61.84 20.55 16.73
N GLN A 242 61.14 21.51 17.33
CA GLN A 242 60.62 22.69 16.61
C GLN A 242 61.72 23.67 16.19
N ASN A 243 62.82 23.76 16.95
CA ASN A 243 63.98 24.61 16.64
C ASN A 243 65.22 23.80 16.27
N LYS A 244 65.07 22.57 15.75
CA LYS A 244 66.16 21.94 15.00
C LYS A 244 66.32 22.71 13.70
N SER A 245 66.95 23.88 13.76
CA SER A 245 67.61 24.44 12.58
C SER A 245 68.44 23.30 12.02
N LEU A 246 68.30 23.06 10.72
CA LEU A 246 69.16 22.11 10.01
C LEU A 246 70.60 22.33 10.50
N PRO A 247 71.35 21.25 10.77
CA PRO A 247 72.75 21.39 11.15
C PRO A 247 73.41 22.33 10.14
N VAL A 248 74.26 23.24 10.63
CA VAL A 248 75.02 24.10 9.72
C VAL A 248 76.03 23.19 9.04
N PHE A 249 75.78 22.90 7.77
CA PHE A 249 76.66 22.11 6.93
C PHE A 249 77.78 23.01 6.39
N GLU A 250 79.01 22.50 6.37
CA GLU A 250 80.16 23.21 5.77
C GLU A 250 80.37 22.78 4.31
N THR A 251 80.01 21.54 3.99
CA THR A 251 80.24 20.94 2.67
C THR A 251 78.98 20.30 2.09
N VAL A 252 78.98 20.08 0.77
CA VAL A 252 77.89 19.37 0.09
C VAL A 252 77.89 17.88 0.48
N GLU A 253 79.06 17.28 0.67
CA GLU A 253 79.16 15.88 1.13
C GLU A 253 78.49 15.67 2.48
N GLU A 254 78.63 16.60 3.43
CA GLU A 254 77.97 16.53 4.74
C GLU A 254 76.44 16.54 4.62
N VAL A 255 75.90 17.37 3.72
CA VAL A 255 74.45 17.40 3.45
C VAL A 255 74.00 16.02 2.95
N VAL A 256 74.66 15.49 1.92
CA VAL A 256 74.29 14.20 1.31
C VAL A 256 74.38 13.08 2.34
N HIS A 257 75.49 12.99 3.09
CA HIS A 257 75.70 11.96 4.10
C HIS A 257 74.63 12.01 5.21
N PHE A 258 74.32 13.22 5.71
CA PHE A 258 73.29 13.39 6.74
C PHE A 258 71.92 12.89 6.28
N PHE A 259 71.50 13.23 5.06
CA PHE A 259 70.21 12.81 4.53
C PHE A 259 70.18 11.32 4.14
N GLU A 260 71.28 10.74 3.66
CA GLU A 260 71.37 9.29 3.42
C GLU A 260 71.27 8.49 4.72
N GLU A 261 71.98 8.91 5.77
CA GLU A 261 71.88 8.27 7.07
C GLU A 261 70.45 8.33 7.62
N ARG A 262 69.79 9.47 7.45
CA ARG A 262 68.40 9.68 7.86
C ARG A 262 67.43 8.82 7.05
N LYS A 263 67.58 8.73 5.72
CA LYS A 263 66.83 7.81 4.85
C LYS A 263 67.04 6.34 5.26
N SER A 264 68.28 5.94 5.56
CA SER A 264 68.61 4.59 6.03
C SER A 264 67.92 4.26 7.36
N ARG A 265 67.96 5.17 8.34
CA ARG A 265 67.23 5.03 9.61
C ARG A 265 65.73 4.91 9.39
N LEU A 266 65.17 5.67 8.45
CA LEU A 266 63.75 5.62 8.11
C LEU A 266 63.36 4.27 7.48
N ARG A 267 64.17 3.76 6.53
CA ARG A 267 63.96 2.43 5.91
C ARG A 267 64.06 1.28 6.90
N ASN A 268 64.92 1.42 7.90
CA ASN A 268 65.07 0.43 8.97
C ASN A 268 63.97 0.57 10.06
N SER A 269 63.18 1.65 10.03
CA SER A 269 62.06 1.81 10.94
C SER A 269 60.84 1.02 10.46
N ARG A 270 60.00 0.52 11.38
CA ARG A 270 58.75 -0.21 11.06
C ARG A 270 57.63 0.74 10.59
N VAL A 271 57.93 1.66 9.69
CA VAL A 271 56.96 2.58 9.08
C VAL A 271 56.27 1.86 7.92
N PRO A 272 54.93 1.99 7.76
CA PRO A 272 54.20 1.40 6.63
C PRO A 272 54.74 1.90 5.29
N PRO A 273 54.75 1.06 4.23
CA PRO A 273 55.36 1.41 2.94
C PRO A 273 54.74 2.66 2.30
N ASP A 274 53.42 2.84 2.37
CA ASP A 274 52.72 4.00 1.79
C ASP A 274 53.13 5.33 2.47
N THR A 275 53.37 5.29 3.79
CA THR A 275 53.86 6.47 4.55
C THR A 275 55.33 6.72 4.27
N LEU A 276 56.10 5.67 3.99
CA LEU A 276 57.53 5.74 3.75
C LEU A 276 57.84 6.53 2.47
N GLU A 277 57.09 6.30 1.39
CA GLU A 277 57.23 7.06 0.13
C GLU A 277 56.98 8.57 0.34
N THR A 278 55.95 8.91 1.11
CA THR A 278 55.60 10.31 1.39
C THR A 278 56.70 11.01 2.22
N VAL A 279 57.23 10.33 3.24
CA VAL A 279 58.30 10.87 4.09
C VAL A 279 59.64 10.94 3.35
N GLU A 280 59.92 10.01 2.42
CA GLU A 280 61.11 10.07 1.56
C GLU A 280 61.07 11.29 0.63
N LEU A 281 59.91 11.61 0.03
CA LEU A 281 59.73 12.81 -0.79
C LEU A 281 59.98 14.11 0.01
N ASP A 282 59.44 14.19 1.23
CA ASP A 282 59.68 15.33 2.14
C ASP A 282 61.18 15.49 2.47
N LEU A 283 61.88 14.38 2.73
CA LEU A 283 63.32 14.39 3.00
C LEU A 283 64.13 14.86 1.79
N GLU A 284 63.72 14.52 0.57
CA GLU A 284 64.37 14.99 -0.66
C GLU A 284 64.16 16.49 -0.91
N GLU A 285 62.99 17.01 -0.55
CA GLU A 285 62.74 18.45 -0.60
C GLU A 285 63.56 19.20 0.45
N GLU A 286 63.64 18.67 1.69
CA GLU A 286 64.51 19.20 2.74
C GLU A 286 65.98 19.18 2.31
N GLN A 287 66.45 18.09 1.69
CA GLN A 287 67.81 17.96 1.16
C GLN A 287 68.09 19.02 0.09
N ARG A 288 67.16 19.22 -0.86
CA ARG A 288 67.28 20.27 -1.89
C ARG A 288 67.36 21.67 -1.28
N LYS A 289 66.53 21.97 -0.28
CA LYS A 289 66.56 23.27 0.43
C LYS A 289 67.88 23.48 1.17
N ALA A 290 68.35 22.47 1.89
CA ALA A 290 69.62 22.52 2.62
C ALA A 290 70.80 22.77 1.66
N MET A 291 70.82 22.08 0.53
CA MET A 291 71.85 22.23 -0.50
C MET A 291 71.81 23.63 -1.16
N HIS A 292 70.62 24.18 -1.39
CA HIS A 292 70.47 25.53 -1.93
C HIS A 292 70.97 26.61 -0.94
N GLU A 293 70.63 26.50 0.34
CA GLU A 293 71.11 27.43 1.38
C GLU A 293 72.63 27.36 1.56
N LEU A 294 73.22 26.16 1.47
CA LEU A 294 74.68 25.98 1.49
C LEU A 294 75.35 26.71 0.32
N LEU A 295 74.88 26.46 -0.90
CA LEU A 295 75.41 27.10 -2.10
C LEU A 295 75.28 28.63 -2.04
N LYS A 296 74.13 29.11 -1.56
CA LYS A 296 73.88 30.55 -1.38
C LYS A 296 74.88 31.16 -0.39
N ARG A 297 75.18 30.47 0.72
CA ARG A 297 76.19 30.92 1.70
C ARG A 297 77.59 30.96 1.10
N GLN A 298 78.00 29.92 0.37
CA GLN A 298 79.31 29.87 -0.28
C GLN A 298 79.48 30.99 -1.33
N LEU A 299 78.42 31.30 -2.08
CA LEU A 299 78.43 32.41 -3.05
C LEU A 299 78.40 33.80 -2.39
N SER A 300 78.00 33.89 -1.12
CA SER A 300 77.90 35.16 -0.38
C SER A 300 79.13 35.47 0.46
N GLN A 301 80.11 34.56 0.53
CA GLN A 301 81.41 34.80 1.17
C GLN A 301 82.38 35.37 0.11
N PRO A 302 82.79 36.66 0.21
CA PRO A 302 83.71 37.30 -0.73
C PRO A 302 85.15 36.78 -0.60
#